data_AF-A0A926HJ48-F1
#
_entry.id   AF-A0A926HJ48-F1
#
_cell.length_a   1.000
_cell.length_b   1.000
_cell.length_c   1.000
_cell.angle_alpha   90.00
_cell.angle_beta   90.00
_cell.angle_gamma   90.00
#
_symmetry.space_group_name_H-M   'P 1'
#
loop_
_entity.id
_entity.type
_entity.pdbx_description
1 polymer ?
#
loop_
_entity_poly.entity_id
_entity_poly.type
_entity_poly.pdbx_seq_one_letter_code
_entity_poly.pdbx_strand_id
1 'polypeptide(L)'
;MASQQSLEDLLAALTDAILADEDKLEPIIARYDVPRTSVDSFVPLLWRLHQTLVGVQPSARFVDRLRQDLKGTAPSGLVQRMRYLPARVQIAAGVVAAAGFMLLARRRLLDLTTTTGDEAEISTVQ
;
A
#
# COMPACT_ATOMS: atom_id res chain seq x y z
N MET A 1 -22.25 -4.57 -22.22
CA MET A 1 -21.52 -4.14 -21.01
C MET A 1 -20.50 -3.03 -21.27
N ALA A 2 -20.01 -2.83 -22.50
CA ALA A 2 -19.07 -1.75 -22.83
C ALA A 2 -19.63 -0.32 -22.65
N SER A 3 -20.95 -0.12 -22.75
CA SER A 3 -21.58 1.20 -22.71
C SER A 3 -21.60 1.88 -21.34
N GLN A 4 -21.53 1.11 -20.25
CA GLN A 4 -21.53 1.67 -18.90
C GLN A 4 -20.13 2.09 -18.47
N GLN A 5 -19.13 1.25 -18.76
CA GLN A 5 -17.72 1.61 -18.54
C GLN A 5 -17.34 2.86 -19.36
N SER A 6 -17.76 2.93 -20.63
CA SER A 6 -17.46 4.10 -21.46
C SER A 6 -18.12 5.39 -20.96
N LEU A 7 -19.31 5.30 -20.36
CA LEU A 7 -19.97 6.43 -19.71
C LEU A 7 -19.22 6.85 -18.45
N GLU A 8 -18.81 5.91 -17.61
CA GLU A 8 -18.04 6.17 -16.40
C GLU A 8 -16.68 6.84 -16.73
N ASP A 9 -15.97 6.31 -17.72
CA ASP A 9 -14.70 6.86 -18.18
C ASP A 9 -14.87 8.26 -18.78
N LEU A 10 -15.96 8.51 -19.52
CA LEU A 10 -16.30 9.83 -20.04
C LEU A 10 -16.59 10.83 -18.92
N LEU A 11 -17.40 10.45 -17.93
CA LEU A 11 -17.74 11.31 -16.81
C LEU A 11 -16.50 11.65 -15.96
N ALA A 12 -15.57 10.70 -15.79
CA ALA A 12 -14.29 10.94 -15.16
C ALA A 12 -13.48 11.99 -15.94
N ALA A 13 -13.29 11.80 -17.25
CA ALA A 13 -12.57 12.73 -18.10
C ALA A 13 -13.20 14.13 -18.14
N LEU A 14 -14.54 14.20 -18.16
CA LEU A 14 -15.28 15.46 -18.13
C LEU A 14 -15.10 16.19 -16.79
N THR A 15 -15.09 15.45 -15.69
CA THR A 15 -14.85 16.01 -14.35
C THR A 15 -13.43 16.57 -14.25
N ASP A 16 -12.43 15.85 -14.76
CA ASP A 16 -11.04 16.30 -14.78
C ASP A 16 -10.86 17.58 -15.61
N ALA A 17 -11.51 17.66 -16.78
CA ALA A 17 -11.45 18.85 -17.63
C ALA A 17 -12.11 20.08 -16.97
N ILE A 18 -13.25 19.89 -16.29
CA ILE A 18 -13.89 20.96 -15.52
C ILE A 18 -13.00 21.39 -14.35
N LEU A 19 -12.35 20.45 -13.66
CA LEU A 19 -11.40 20.76 -12.58
C LEU A 19 -10.15 21.51 -13.07
N ALA A 20 -9.77 21.32 -14.34
CA ALA A 20 -8.66 21.99 -14.99
C ALA A 20 -9.05 23.34 -15.63
N ASP A 21 -10.29 23.81 -15.42
CA ASP A 21 -10.85 25.02 -16.05
C ASP A 21 -10.77 24.98 -17.60
N GLU A 22 -10.96 23.80 -18.22
CA GLU A 22 -10.99 23.69 -19.67
C GLU A 22 -12.32 24.18 -20.27
N ASP A 23 -12.24 25.17 -21.16
CA ASP A 23 -13.41 25.75 -21.83
C ASP A 23 -14.04 24.83 -22.90
N LYS A 24 -13.30 23.82 -23.39
CA LYS A 24 -13.69 23.00 -24.54
C LYS A 24 -13.91 21.54 -24.15
N LEU A 25 -15.12 21.24 -23.69
CA LEU A 25 -15.52 19.87 -23.29
C LEU A 25 -15.93 19.00 -24.49
N GLU A 26 -16.31 19.62 -25.60
CA GLU A 26 -16.80 18.95 -26.80
C GLU A 26 -15.83 17.92 -27.43
N PRO A 27 -14.52 18.21 -27.54
CA PRO A 27 -13.54 17.25 -28.03
C PRO A 27 -13.36 16.05 -27.11
N ILE A 28 -13.71 16.17 -25.82
CA ILE A 28 -13.63 15.07 -24.85
C ILE A 28 -14.82 14.16 -25.07
N ILE A 29 -16.04 14.71 -25.12
CA ILE A 29 -17.27 13.96 -25.40
C ILE A 29 -17.16 13.18 -26.71
N ALA A 30 -16.60 13.80 -27.75
CA ALA A 30 -16.45 13.17 -29.07
C ALA A 30 -15.49 11.96 -29.11
N ARG A 31 -14.62 11.77 -28.10
CA ARG A 31 -13.69 10.62 -28.04
C ARG A 31 -14.36 9.34 -27.54
N TYR A 32 -15.52 9.46 -26.90
CA TYR A 32 -16.22 8.34 -26.30
C TYR A 32 -17.47 8.00 -27.12
N ASP A 33 -17.71 6.71 -27.32
CA ASP A 33 -18.89 6.18 -28.02
C ASP A 33 -20.11 6.16 -27.10
N VAL A 34 -20.50 7.35 -26.62
CA VAL A 34 -21.61 7.55 -25.67
C VAL A 34 -22.62 8.53 -26.26
N PRO A 35 -23.93 8.21 -26.27
CA PRO A 35 -24.95 9.15 -26.74
C PRO A 35 -24.95 10.44 -25.92
N ARG A 36 -25.02 11.60 -26.59
CA ARG A 36 -25.05 12.91 -25.92
C ARG A 36 -26.17 13.06 -24.91
N THR A 37 -27.34 12.50 -25.24
CA THR A 37 -28.52 12.50 -24.37
C THR A 37 -28.26 11.84 -23.03
N SER A 38 -27.27 10.94 -22.93
CA SER A 38 -26.85 10.31 -21.68
C SER A 38 -25.92 11.19 -20.84
N VAL A 39 -25.34 12.24 -21.40
CA VAL A 39 -24.30 13.10 -20.78
C VAL A 39 -24.85 14.49 -20.43
N ASP A 40 -25.79 15.00 -21.23
CA ASP A 40 -26.33 16.37 -21.14
C ASP A 40 -26.88 16.72 -19.75
N SER A 41 -27.43 15.75 -19.02
CA SER A 41 -27.93 15.95 -17.65
C SER A 41 -26.82 16.08 -16.60
N PHE A 42 -25.64 15.51 -16.85
CA PHE A 42 -24.52 15.49 -15.90
C PHE A 42 -23.63 16.74 -16.00
N VAL A 43 -23.45 17.29 -17.20
CA VAL A 43 -22.62 18.50 -17.43
C VAL A 43 -23.00 19.66 -16.48
N PRO A 44 -24.27 20.09 -16.37
CA PRO A 44 -24.64 21.18 -15.45
C PRO A 44 -24.50 20.80 -13.98
N LEU A 45 -24.66 19.52 -13.62
CA LEU A 45 -24.44 19.04 -12.26
C LEU A 45 -22.96 19.13 -11.87
N LEU A 46 -22.05 18.69 -12.76
CA LEU A 46 -20.61 18.77 -12.55
C LEU A 46 -20.16 20.23 -12.40
N TRP A 47 -20.66 21.13 -13.24
CA TRP A 47 -20.37 22.56 -13.13
C TRP A 47 -20.85 23.16 -11.80
N ARG A 48 -22.06 22.81 -11.36
CA ARG A 48 -22.60 23.28 -10.08
C ARG A 48 -21.77 22.74 -8.92
N LEU A 49 -21.40 21.45 -8.95
CA LEU A 49 -20.55 20.85 -7.93
C LEU A 49 -19.20 21.55 -7.87
N HIS A 50 -18.54 21.75 -9.01
CA HIS A 50 -17.27 22.47 -9.10
C HIS A 50 -17.36 23.88 -8.50
N GLN A 51 -18.41 24.63 -8.82
CA GLN A 51 -18.62 25.98 -8.27
C GLN A 51 -18.92 25.99 -6.76
N THR A 52 -19.57 24.95 -6.24
CA THR A 52 -19.93 24.87 -4.81
C THR A 52 -18.83 24.29 -3.93
N LEU A 53 -17.94 23.47 -4.51
CA LEU A 53 -16.86 22.82 -3.79
C LEU A 53 -15.64 23.73 -3.77
N VAL A 54 -15.32 24.24 -2.57
CA VAL A 54 -14.10 25.03 -2.37
C VAL A 54 -12.91 24.08 -2.30
N GLY A 55 -11.90 24.32 -3.12
CA GLY A 55 -10.62 23.60 -3.05
C GLY A 55 -9.98 23.77 -1.67
N VAL A 56 -9.64 22.65 -1.02
CA VAL A 56 -8.95 22.64 0.28
C VAL A 56 -7.52 22.16 0.10
N GLN A 57 -6.56 22.89 0.67
CA GLN A 57 -5.17 22.47 0.67
C GLN A 57 -5.02 21.16 1.47
N PRO A 58 -4.52 20.06 0.86
CA PRO A 58 -4.28 18.82 1.60
C PRO A 58 -3.23 19.02 2.69
N SER A 59 -3.43 18.37 3.83
CA SER A 59 -2.45 18.41 4.93
C SER A 59 -1.13 17.75 4.53
N ALA A 60 -0.01 18.23 5.10
CA ALA A 60 1.31 17.64 4.86
C ALA A 60 1.33 16.12 5.15
N ARG A 61 0.65 15.68 6.22
CA ARG A 61 0.52 14.26 6.58
C ARG A 61 -0.17 13.43 5.50
N PHE A 62 -1.19 13.99 4.84
CA PHE A 62 -1.89 13.32 3.75
C PHE A 62 -0.98 13.17 2.53
N VAL A 63 -0.27 14.24 2.16
CA VAL A 63 0.66 14.24 1.02
C VAL A 63 1.80 13.23 1.22
N ASP A 64 2.37 13.16 2.42
CA ASP A 64 3.44 12.21 2.74
C ASP A 64 2.95 10.75 2.67
N ARG A 65 1.75 10.48 3.18
CA ARG A 65 1.13 9.14 3.07
C ARG A 65 0.86 8.77 1.62
N LEU A 66 0.25 9.67 0.86
CA LEU A 66 -0.05 9.44 -0.56
C LEU A 66 1.24 9.18 -1.36
N ARG A 67 2.32 9.92 -1.07
CA ARG A 67 3.64 9.69 -1.67
C ARG A 67 4.18 8.30 -1.35
N GLN A 68 3.99 7.79 -0.14
CA GLN A 68 4.42 6.44 0.25
C GLN A 68 3.62 5.38 -0.50
N ASP A 69 2.29 5.55 -0.59
CA ASP A 69 1.39 4.63 -1.28
C ASP A 69 1.71 4.57 -2.78
N LEU A 70 1.90 5.72 -3.44
CA LEU A 70 2.23 5.78 -4.88
C LEU A 70 3.61 5.20 -5.21
N LYS A 71 4.58 5.31 -4.29
CA LYS A 71 5.91 4.71 -4.46
C LYS A 71 5.91 3.19 -4.19
N GLY A 72 4.77 2.60 -3.81
CA GLY A 72 4.70 1.20 -3.42
C GLY A 72 5.48 0.87 -2.14
N THR A 73 6.00 1.89 -1.46
CA THR A 73 6.52 1.79 -0.11
C THR A 73 5.33 1.70 0.84
N ALA A 74 4.72 0.52 0.89
CA ALA A 74 3.79 0.18 1.95
C ALA A 74 4.42 0.62 3.28
N PRO A 75 3.66 1.28 4.19
CA PRO A 75 4.21 1.79 5.43
C PRO A 75 4.95 0.65 6.12
N SER A 76 6.28 0.75 6.12
CA SER A 76 7.20 -0.24 6.65
C SER A 76 7.12 -0.14 8.16
N GLY A 77 6.05 -0.71 8.70
CA GLY A 77 5.82 -0.85 10.11
C GLY A 77 5.35 -2.26 10.37
N LEU A 78 6.29 -3.19 10.53
CA LEU A 78 6.02 -4.49 11.18
C LEU A 78 5.17 -4.29 12.45
N VAL A 79 5.42 -3.20 13.18
CA VAL A 79 4.68 -2.76 14.36
C VAL A 79 3.18 -2.48 14.08
N GLN A 80 2.83 -1.93 12.91
CA GLN A 80 1.45 -1.61 12.57
C GLN A 80 0.64 -2.87 12.18
N ARG A 81 1.31 -3.90 11.64
CA ARG A 81 0.72 -5.23 11.43
C ARG A 81 0.46 -5.98 12.74
N MET A 82 1.32 -5.81 13.75
CA MET A 82 1.15 -6.46 15.06
C MET A 82 0.00 -5.87 15.89
N ARG A 83 -0.36 -4.60 15.67
CA ARG A 83 -1.47 -3.94 16.39
C ARG A 83 -2.86 -4.50 16.05
N TYR A 84 -3.00 -5.27 14.96
CA TYR A 84 -4.24 -5.92 14.56
C TYR A 84 -4.28 -7.43 14.81
N LEU A 85 -3.27 -8.03 15.46
CA LEU A 85 -3.32 -9.44 15.82
C LEU A 85 -4.12 -9.62 17.13
N PRO A 86 -5.18 -10.46 17.15
CA PRO A 86 -5.90 -10.82 18.36
C PRO A 86 -4.94 -11.28 19.45
N ALA A 87 -5.16 -10.87 20.70
CA ALA A 87 -4.22 -11.10 21.83
C ALA A 87 -3.70 -12.54 21.95
N ARG A 88 -4.51 -13.53 21.52
CA ARG A 88 -4.15 -14.95 21.50
C ARG A 88 -2.98 -15.27 20.57
N VAL A 89 -2.86 -14.58 19.44
CA VAL A 89 -1.78 -14.78 18.46
C VAL A 89 -0.48 -14.12 18.91
N GLN A 90 -0.56 -13.04 19.68
CA GLN A 90 0.63 -12.37 20.26
C GLN A 90 1.34 -13.29 21.27
N ILE A 91 0.58 -14.00 22.10
CA ILE A 91 1.12 -14.97 23.05
C ILE A 91 1.79 -16.12 22.29
N ALA A 92 1.14 -16.67 21.26
CA ALA A 92 1.72 -17.76 20.45
C ALA A 92 3.03 -17.33 19.78
N ALA A 93 3.08 -16.13 19.20
CA ALA A 93 4.29 -15.59 18.58
C ALA A 93 5.44 -15.42 19.60
N GLY A 94 5.13 -14.95 20.82
CA GLY A 94 6.10 -14.86 21.90
C GLY A 94 6.66 -16.23 22.31
N VAL A 95 5.80 -17.24 22.45
CA VAL A 95 6.20 -18.61 22.80
C VAL A 95 7.08 -19.23 21.72
N VAL A 96 6.71 -19.08 20.45
CA VAL A 96 7.50 -19.60 19.32
C VAL A 96 8.86 -18.92 19.23
N ALA A 97 8.92 -17.59 19.41
CA ALA A 97 10.18 -16.86 19.41
C ALA A 97 11.08 -17.29 20.58
N ALA A 98 10.53 -17.45 21.78
CA ALA A 98 11.27 -17.93 22.95
C ALA A 98 11.78 -19.36 22.76
N ALA A 99 10.95 -20.27 22.24
CA ALA A 99 11.34 -21.65 21.97
C ALA A 99 12.42 -21.73 20.89
N GLY A 100 12.28 -20.98 19.79
CA GLY A 100 13.28 -20.91 18.73
C GLY A 100 14.62 -20.35 19.23
N PHE A 101 14.59 -19.30 20.06
CA PHE A 101 15.78 -18.73 20.67
C PHE A 101 16.47 -19.72 21.61
N MET A 102 15.71 -20.43 22.44
CA MET A 102 16.24 -21.42 23.38
C MET A 102 16.89 -22.61 22.65
N LEU A 103 16.29 -23.04 21.54
CA LEU A 103 16.83 -24.11 20.69
C LEU A 103 18.13 -23.68 19.99
N LEU A 104 18.18 -22.46 19.46
CA LEU A 104 19.40 -21.87 18.88
C LEU A 104 20.52 -21.71 19.93
N ALA A 105 20.19 -21.26 21.14
CA ALA A 105 21.15 -21.10 22.22
C ALA A 105 21.74 -22.46 22.65
N ARG A 106 20.91 -23.51 22.76
CA ARG A 106 21.39 -24.87 23.04
C ARG A 106 22.30 -25.41 21.95
N ARG A 107 21.98 -25.16 20.68
CA ARG A 107 22.82 -25.60 19.55
C ARG A 107 24.21 -24.97 19.62
N ARG A 108 24.30 -23.67 19.89
CA ARG A 108 25.60 -22.99 20.05
C ARG A 108 26.42 -23.50 21.24
N LEU A 109 25.76 -23.96 22.30
CA LEU A 109 26.45 -24.48 23.49
C LEU A 109 27.08 -25.86 23.24
N LEU A 110 26.45 -26.68 22.38
CA LEU A 110 27.01 -27.97 21.96
C LEU A 110 28.20 -27.80 21.00
N ASP A 111 28.10 -26.87 20.05
CA ASP A 111 29.19 -26.57 19.11
C ASP A 111 30.46 -26.03 19.81
N LEU A 112 30.32 -25.39 20.98
CA LEU A 112 31.47 -24.90 21.76
C LEU A 112 32.25 -26.04 22.45
N THR A 113 31.62 -27.17 22.72
CA THR A 113 32.25 -28.30 23.47
C THR A 113 33.05 -29.25 22.57
N THR A 114 32.82 -29.22 21.26
CA THR A 114 33.52 -30.09 20.30
C THR A 114 34.82 -29.50 19.76
N THR A 115 35.07 -28.19 19.91
CA THR A 115 36.32 -27.56 19.42
C THR A 115 37.49 -27.71 20.40
N THR A 116 37.25 -27.96 21.69
CA THR A 116 38.33 -28.07 22.69
C THR A 116 38.94 -29.48 22.82
N GLY A 117 38.41 -30.47 22.08
CA GLY A 117 38.83 -31.87 22.18
C GLY A 117 39.89 -32.32 21.16
N ASP A 118 40.20 -31.50 20.14
CA ASP A 118 40.96 -31.94 18.96
C ASP A 118 42.42 -31.43 18.93
N GLU A 119 42.83 -30.57 19.88
CA GLU A 119 44.22 -30.05 19.96
C GLU A 119 45.14 -30.86 20.89
N ALA A 120 44.63 -31.90 21.59
CA ALA A 120 45.43 -32.66 22.56
C ALA A 120 46.14 -33.91 22.00
N GLU A 121 45.93 -34.30 20.73
CA GLU A 121 46.40 -35.61 20.23
C GLU A 121 47.59 -35.57 19.25
N ILE A 122 48.09 -34.40 18.83
CA ILE A 122 49.18 -34.29 17.84
C ILE A 122 50.56 -33.98 18.47
N SER A 123 50.75 -34.27 19.75
CA SER A 123 52.04 -34.06 20.43
C SER A 123 52.50 -35.26 21.27
N THR A 124 52.27 -36.51 20.81
CA THR A 124 52.91 -37.68 21.45
C THR A 124 53.17 -38.85 20.51
N VAL A 125 53.82 -38.63 19.36
CA VAL A 125 54.57 -39.70 18.68
C VAL A 125 55.83 -39.09 18.05
N GLN A 126 56.90 -39.04 18.85
CA GLN A 126 58.28 -39.10 18.39
C GLN A 126 59.06 -40.01 19.34
#